data_AF-A0A3M6R9R8-F1
#
_entry.id   AF-A0A3M6R9R8-F1
#
_cell.length_a   1.000
_cell.length_b   1.000
_cell.length_c   1.000
_cell.angle_alpha   90.00
_cell.angle_beta   90.00
_cell.angle_gamma   90.00
#
_symmetry.space_group_name_H-M   'P 1'
#
loop_
_entity.id
_entity.type
_entity.pdbx_description
1 polymer ?
#
loop_
_entity_poly.entity_id
_entity_poly.type
_entity_poly.pdbx_seq_one_letter_code
_entity_poly.pdbx_strand_id
1 'polypeptide(L)'
;MFNHIMLGSNDIDRSQRFYDAVLGVLGAAAATRNQAASGQWRLFYRHDGSAFALTEPLNGEPATAANGGTIGFKCQSPEQVQAFHDAAVAHGGQSVEDPPGLRDTPMGPLYLAYVRDPDGHKLCAIHRPAAAPAKG
;
A
#
# COMPACT_ATOMS: atom_id res chain seq x y z
N MET A 1 14.71 0.99 -7.07
CA MET A 1 15.48 1.96 -6.25
C MET A 1 15.33 1.66 -4.76
N PHE A 2 14.10 1.49 -4.22
CA PHE A 2 13.94 1.18 -2.80
C PHE A 2 14.35 -0.27 -2.48
N ASN A 3 15.11 -0.45 -1.41
CA ASN A 3 15.41 -1.77 -0.85
C ASN A 3 14.22 -2.29 -0.02
N HIS A 4 13.68 -1.44 0.85
CA HIS A 4 12.48 -1.71 1.63
C HIS A 4 11.78 -0.41 2.01
N ILE A 5 10.51 -0.52 2.39
CA ILE A 5 9.70 0.56 2.98
C ILE A 5 9.13 0.01 4.29
N MET A 6 9.13 0.81 5.36
CA MET A 6 8.56 0.45 6.65
C MET A 6 7.63 1.54 7.15
N LEU A 7 6.42 1.17 7.57
CA LEU A 7 5.45 2.08 8.20
C LEU A 7 5.22 1.66 9.66
N GLY A 8 4.94 2.66 10.51
CA GLY A 8 4.55 2.42 11.90
C GLY A 8 3.10 1.97 12.01
N SER A 9 2.79 1.12 12.97
CA SER A 9 1.43 0.65 13.26
C SER A 9 1.12 0.81 14.75
N ASN A 10 -0.06 1.33 15.09
CA ASN A 10 -0.52 1.39 16.49
C ASN A 10 -1.21 0.10 16.95
N ASP A 11 -1.59 -0.78 16.02
CA ASP A 11 -2.14 -2.11 16.30
C ASP A 11 -1.66 -3.08 15.22
N ILE A 12 -0.64 -3.88 15.56
CA ILE A 12 0.03 -4.74 14.58
C ILE A 12 -0.89 -5.83 14.02
N ASP A 13 -1.85 -6.33 14.82
CA ASP A 13 -2.76 -7.38 14.38
C ASP A 13 -3.83 -6.82 13.45
N ARG A 14 -4.33 -5.62 13.72
CA ARG A 14 -5.24 -4.88 12.81
C ARG A 14 -4.55 -4.57 11.50
N SER A 15 -3.31 -4.09 11.56
CA SER A 15 -2.51 -3.82 10.36
C SER A 15 -2.22 -5.09 9.57
N GLN A 16 -1.96 -6.22 10.24
CA GLN A 16 -1.81 -7.51 9.54
C GLN A 16 -3.06 -7.86 8.74
N ARG A 17 -4.25 -7.84 9.36
CA ARG A 17 -5.51 -8.15 8.67
C ARG A 17 -5.75 -7.24 7.46
N PHE A 18 -5.49 -5.95 7.61
CA PHE A 18 -5.63 -4.98 6.53
C PHE A 18 -4.65 -5.26 5.39
N TYR A 19 -3.35 -5.35 5.67
CA TYR A 19 -2.32 -5.48 4.64
C TYR A 19 -2.28 -6.88 4.00
N ASP A 20 -2.64 -7.95 4.73
CA ASP A 20 -2.80 -9.29 4.13
C ASP A 20 -3.90 -9.27 3.06
N ALA A 21 -5.04 -8.62 3.34
CA ALA A 21 -6.14 -8.50 2.38
C ALA A 21 -5.78 -7.61 1.18
N VAL A 22 -5.20 -6.43 1.45
CA VAL A 22 -4.88 -5.43 0.42
C VAL A 22 -3.73 -5.88 -0.48
N LEU A 23 -2.64 -6.37 0.09
CA LEU A 23 -1.47 -6.81 -0.69
C LEU A 23 -1.71 -8.19 -1.33
N GLY A 24 -2.63 -8.99 -0.79
CA GLY A 24 -3.10 -10.22 -1.42
C GLY A 24 -3.70 -9.99 -2.81
N VAL A 25 -4.38 -8.86 -3.04
CA VAL A 25 -4.88 -8.46 -4.37
C VAL A 25 -3.75 -8.29 -5.38
N LEU A 26 -2.56 -7.90 -4.91
CA LEU A 26 -1.36 -7.76 -5.73
C LEU A 26 -0.62 -9.08 -5.95
N GLY A 27 -1.05 -10.17 -5.29
CA GLY A 27 -0.39 -11.47 -5.31
C GLY A 27 0.73 -11.62 -4.28
N ALA A 28 0.82 -10.72 -3.29
CA ALA A 28 1.74 -10.91 -2.16
C ALA A 28 1.23 -12.05 -1.25
N ALA A 29 2.15 -12.84 -0.72
CA ALA A 29 1.83 -13.79 0.35
C ALA A 29 1.55 -13.04 1.66
N ALA A 30 0.86 -13.71 2.59
CA ALA A 30 0.62 -13.19 3.93
C ALA A 30 1.93 -12.83 4.66
N ALA A 31 1.85 -11.90 5.60
CA ALA A 31 3.01 -11.40 6.32
C ALA A 31 3.82 -12.52 7.02
N THR A 32 5.14 -12.42 6.93
CA THR A 32 6.00 -13.09 7.91
C THR A 32 6.06 -12.24 9.17
N ARG A 33 5.62 -12.78 10.30
CA ARG A 33 5.64 -12.10 11.60
C ARG A 33 6.97 -12.33 12.32
N ASN A 34 7.53 -11.29 12.90
CA ASN A 34 8.77 -11.33 13.67
C ASN A 34 8.68 -10.41 14.89
N GLN A 35 9.26 -10.82 16.01
CA GLN A 35 9.49 -9.95 17.15
C GLN A 35 10.96 -9.54 17.17
N ALA A 36 11.23 -8.23 17.18
CA ALA A 36 12.58 -7.70 17.30
C ALA A 36 13.14 -7.99 18.70
N ALA A 37 14.47 -8.01 18.84
CA ALA A 37 15.12 -8.17 20.14
C ALA A 37 14.71 -7.09 21.17
N SER A 38 14.30 -5.91 20.68
CA SER A 38 13.78 -4.80 21.46
C SER A 38 12.29 -4.95 21.85
N GLY A 39 11.65 -6.07 21.50
CA GLY A 39 10.29 -6.44 21.88
C GLY A 39 9.21 -6.07 20.86
N GLN A 40 9.49 -5.16 19.92
CA GLN A 40 8.50 -4.70 18.92
C GLN A 40 8.15 -5.78 17.92
N TRP A 41 6.86 -5.93 17.63
CA TRP A 41 6.37 -6.75 16.53
C TRP A 41 6.56 -6.09 15.18
N ARG A 42 6.87 -6.92 14.19
CA ARG A 42 7.05 -6.55 12.79
C ARG A 42 6.36 -7.53 11.87
N LEU A 43 5.86 -7.01 10.77
CA LEU A 43 5.30 -7.75 9.65
C LEU A 43 6.15 -7.49 8.42
N PHE A 44 6.50 -8.54 7.68
CA PHE A 44 7.25 -8.42 6.45
C PHE A 44 6.49 -9.04 5.29
N TYR A 45 6.26 -8.23 4.25
CA TYR A 45 5.72 -8.63 2.96
C TYR A 45 6.84 -8.59 1.92
N ARG A 46 7.05 -9.70 1.23
CA ARG A 46 8.02 -9.81 0.14
C ARG A 46 7.29 -10.21 -1.13
N HIS A 47 7.43 -9.41 -2.17
CA HIS A 47 6.76 -9.64 -3.45
C HIS A 47 7.55 -8.95 -4.56
N ASP A 48 7.78 -9.65 -5.68
CA ASP A 48 8.48 -9.14 -6.86
C ASP A 48 9.81 -8.41 -6.55
N GLY A 49 10.62 -9.00 -5.66
CA GLY A 49 11.92 -8.44 -5.25
C GLY A 49 11.85 -7.18 -4.38
N SER A 50 10.64 -6.74 -3.99
CA SER A 50 10.41 -5.62 -3.08
C SER A 50 10.04 -6.09 -1.68
N ALA A 51 10.40 -5.29 -0.67
CA ALA A 51 10.02 -5.53 0.72
C ALA A 51 9.22 -4.34 1.28
N PHE A 52 8.06 -4.66 1.84
CA PHE A 52 7.22 -3.72 2.59
C PHE A 52 7.01 -4.27 3.99
N ALA A 53 7.06 -3.40 5.00
CA ALA A 53 7.00 -3.84 6.38
C ALA A 53 6.17 -2.90 7.25
N LEU A 54 5.61 -3.47 8.31
CA LEU A 54 4.96 -2.74 9.39
C LEU A 54 5.73 -3.02 10.68
N THR A 55 5.81 -2.03 11.55
CA THR A 55 6.46 -2.15 12.86
C THR A 55 5.65 -1.42 13.92
N GLU A 56 5.63 -1.95 15.13
CA GLU A 56 5.44 -1.08 16.30
C GLU A 56 6.62 -0.08 16.35
N PRO A 57 6.38 1.22 16.56
CA PRO A 57 7.44 2.23 16.53
C PRO A 57 8.54 1.95 17.58
N LEU A 58 9.80 2.03 17.15
CA LEU A 58 10.94 1.68 17.99
C LEU A 58 11.15 2.64 19.17
N ASN A 59 10.77 3.90 19.00
CA ASN A 59 10.88 4.91 20.06
C ASN A 59 9.74 4.83 21.09
N GLY A 60 8.78 3.92 20.92
CA GLY A 60 7.65 3.75 21.83
C GLY A 60 6.54 4.81 21.71
N GLU A 61 6.71 5.81 20.85
CA GLU A 61 5.68 6.81 20.57
C GLU A 61 4.62 6.25 19.61
N PRO A 62 3.40 6.79 19.60
CA PRO A 62 2.37 6.39 18.64
C PRO A 62 2.86 6.51 17.19
N ALA A 63 2.47 5.56 16.35
CA ALA A 63 2.69 5.64 14.92
C ALA A 63 1.87 6.80 14.33
N THR A 64 2.52 7.60 13.48
CA THR A 64 1.91 8.74 12.80
C THR A 64 2.13 8.64 11.31
N ALA A 65 1.11 9.00 10.53
CA ALA A 65 1.25 9.17 9.09
C ALA A 65 2.05 10.43 8.74
N ALA A 66 2.92 10.33 7.73
CA ALA A 66 3.64 11.49 7.22
C ALA A 66 2.70 12.39 6.39
N ASN A 67 2.57 13.68 6.77
CA ASN A 67 1.86 14.65 5.94
C ASN A 67 2.63 14.87 4.62
N GLY A 68 1.97 14.62 3.49
CA GLY A 68 2.59 14.58 2.16
C GLY A 68 3.24 13.23 1.79
N GLY A 69 3.35 12.29 2.73
CA GLY A 69 3.82 10.94 2.46
C GLY A 69 2.78 10.14 1.66
N THR A 70 3.22 9.37 0.68
CA THR A 70 2.37 8.43 -0.07
C THR A 70 3.19 7.24 -0.53
N ILE A 71 2.69 6.03 -0.26
CA ILE A 71 3.30 4.79 -0.75
C ILE A 71 2.50 4.27 -1.94
N GLY A 72 3.13 4.22 -3.11
CA GLY A 72 2.53 3.72 -4.35
C GLY A 72 2.83 2.25 -4.59
N PHE A 73 1.78 1.44 -4.75
CA PHE A 73 1.84 0.03 -5.10
C PHE A 73 1.50 -0.15 -6.57
N LYS A 74 2.40 -0.81 -7.30
CA LYS A 74 2.24 -1.06 -8.73
C LYS A 74 1.17 -2.14 -8.95
N CYS A 75 0.17 -1.79 -9.74
CA CYS A 75 -0.87 -2.69 -10.23
C CYS A 75 -0.61 -3.06 -11.70
N GLN A 76 -1.06 -4.25 -12.09
CA GLN A 76 -0.91 -4.84 -13.40
C GLN A 76 -2.10 -4.52 -14.33
N SER A 77 -3.22 -4.06 -13.80
CA SER A 77 -4.38 -3.65 -14.59
C SER A 77 -5.25 -2.60 -13.87
N PRO A 78 -6.18 -1.92 -14.57
CA PRO A 78 -7.21 -1.07 -13.98
C PRO A 78 -8.09 -1.78 -12.95
N GLU A 79 -8.45 -3.03 -13.23
CA GLU A 79 -9.29 -3.84 -12.34
C GLU A 79 -8.57 -4.14 -11.03
N GLN A 80 -7.25 -4.36 -11.08
CA GLN A 80 -6.45 -4.55 -9.86
C GLN A 80 -6.37 -3.26 -9.03
N VAL A 81 -6.39 -2.07 -9.65
CA VAL A 81 -6.47 -0.78 -8.94
C VAL A 81 -7.80 -0.67 -8.18
N GLN A 82 -8.91 -1.03 -8.82
CA GLN A 82 -10.23 -1.07 -8.19
C GLN A 82 -10.27 -2.10 -7.05
N ALA A 83 -9.82 -3.33 -7.29
CA ALA A 83 -9.83 -4.39 -6.29
C ALA A 83 -8.96 -4.06 -5.06
N PHE A 84 -7.82 -3.39 -5.26
CA PHE A 84 -7.00 -2.89 -4.15
C PHE A 84 -7.77 -1.90 -3.29
N HIS A 85 -8.46 -0.95 -3.92
CA HIS A 85 -9.26 0.05 -3.22
C HIS A 85 -10.42 -0.58 -2.45
N ASP A 86 -11.17 -1.46 -3.10
CA ASP A 86 -12.31 -2.15 -2.49
C ASP A 86 -11.87 -3.00 -1.29
N ALA A 87 -10.77 -3.76 -1.44
CA ALA A 87 -10.21 -4.55 -0.36
C ALA A 87 -9.78 -3.66 0.82
N ALA A 88 -9.13 -2.53 0.54
CA ALA A 88 -8.69 -1.61 1.58
C ALA A 88 -9.88 -1.03 2.35
N VAL A 89 -10.91 -0.52 1.65
CA VAL A 89 -12.10 0.03 2.30
C VAL A 89 -12.84 -1.04 3.11
N ALA A 90 -12.98 -2.26 2.58
CA ALA A 90 -13.63 -3.36 3.28
C ALA A 90 -12.91 -3.80 4.57
N HIS A 91 -11.59 -3.58 4.67
CA HIS A 91 -10.77 -4.00 5.80
C HIS A 91 -10.37 -2.84 6.73
N GLY A 92 -11.13 -1.74 6.71
CA GLY A 92 -10.98 -0.63 7.66
C GLY A 92 -10.09 0.51 7.18
N GLY A 93 -9.69 0.50 5.90
CA GLY A 93 -9.11 1.67 5.25
C GLY A 93 -10.18 2.72 4.92
N GLN A 94 -9.72 3.96 4.72
CA GLN A 94 -10.59 5.08 4.35
C GLN A 94 -10.31 5.48 2.90
N SER A 95 -11.35 5.49 2.05
CA SER A 95 -11.24 6.10 0.71
C SER A 95 -10.94 7.60 0.82
N VAL A 96 -9.98 8.09 0.04
CA VAL A 96 -9.62 9.51 0.00
C VAL A 96 -9.40 9.96 -1.44
N GLU A 97 -9.54 11.26 -1.69
CA GLU A 97 -9.51 11.87 -3.03
C GLU A 97 -10.63 11.36 -3.96
N ASP A 98 -10.43 11.56 -5.26
CA ASP A 98 -11.34 11.06 -6.30
C ASP A 98 -11.41 9.53 -6.30
N PRO A 99 -12.55 8.95 -6.70
CA PRO A 99 -12.71 7.50 -6.86
C PRO A 99 -11.62 6.86 -7.74
N PRO A 100 -11.45 5.52 -7.64
CA PRO A 100 -10.59 4.77 -8.56
C PRO A 100 -10.92 5.07 -10.02
N GLY A 101 -9.91 5.35 -10.84
CA GLY A 101 -10.16 5.65 -12.24
C GLY A 101 -8.95 6.17 -13.01
N LEU A 102 -9.15 6.34 -14.32
CA LEU A 102 -8.17 6.92 -15.23
C LEU A 102 -8.06 8.43 -14.99
N ARG A 103 -6.82 8.92 -14.89
CA ARG A 103 -6.50 10.34 -14.77
C ARG A 103 -5.46 10.72 -15.82
N ASP A 104 -5.73 11.80 -16.55
CA ASP A 104 -4.75 12.42 -17.42
C ASP A 104 -3.80 13.27 -16.58
N THR A 105 -2.54 12.85 -16.50
CA THR A 105 -1.51 13.54 -15.73
C THR A 105 -0.44 14.11 -16.66
N PRO A 106 0.40 15.06 -16.20
CA PRO A 106 1.59 15.48 -16.94
C PRO A 106 2.56 14.33 -17.27
N MET A 107 2.44 13.19 -16.59
CA MET A 107 3.22 11.97 -16.84
C MET A 107 2.51 10.99 -17.80
N GLY A 108 1.37 11.37 -18.38
CA GLY A 108 0.51 10.53 -19.20
C GLY A 108 -0.69 9.95 -18.44
N PRO A 109 -1.52 9.14 -19.11
CA PRO A 109 -2.67 8.47 -18.50
C PRO A 109 -2.24 7.52 -17.38
N LEU A 110 -2.90 7.57 -16.24
CA LEU A 110 -2.68 6.69 -15.09
C LEU A 110 -4.01 6.26 -14.47
N TYR A 111 -4.18 4.97 -14.22
CA TYR A 111 -5.24 4.49 -13.33
C TYR A 111 -4.76 4.60 -11.89
N LEU A 112 -5.55 5.28 -11.06
CA LEU A 112 -5.17 5.62 -9.71
C LEU A 112 -6.33 5.37 -8.75
N ALA A 113 -6.01 4.87 -7.57
CA ALA A 113 -6.88 4.87 -6.41
C ALA A 113 -6.08 5.21 -5.15
N TYR A 114 -6.72 5.91 -4.21
CA TYR A 114 -6.09 6.33 -2.97
C TYR A 114 -6.92 5.95 -1.76
N VAL A 115 -6.23 5.45 -0.73
CA VAL A 115 -6.83 5.12 0.56
C VAL A 115 -5.87 5.54 1.67
N ARG A 116 -6.41 5.71 2.88
CA ARG A 116 -5.60 5.69 4.10
C ARG A 116 -5.75 4.33 4.77
N ASP A 117 -4.65 3.80 5.26
CA ASP A 117 -4.70 2.61 6.12
C ASP A 117 -5.27 2.97 7.51
N PRO A 118 -5.47 1.97 8.40
CA PRO A 118 -6.04 2.20 9.73
C PRO A 118 -5.21 3.12 10.66
N ASP A 119 -3.94 3.37 10.33
CA ASP A 119 -3.04 4.29 11.04
C ASP A 119 -2.87 5.64 10.30
N GLY A 120 -3.63 5.83 9.22
CA GLY A 120 -3.69 7.08 8.46
C GLY A 120 -2.65 7.20 7.35
N HIS A 121 -1.78 6.20 7.14
CA HIS A 121 -0.78 6.22 6.08
C HIS A 121 -1.46 6.23 4.72
N LYS A 122 -1.09 7.18 3.86
CA LYS A 122 -1.68 7.31 2.54
C LYS A 122 -1.06 6.29 1.58
N LEU A 123 -1.90 5.43 1.02
CA LEU A 123 -1.53 4.41 0.05
C LEU A 123 -2.14 4.75 -1.31
N CYS A 124 -1.44 4.35 -2.36
CA CYS A 124 -1.86 4.57 -3.74
C CYS A 124 -1.76 3.25 -4.51
N ALA A 125 -2.83 2.83 -5.16
CA ALA A 125 -2.75 1.83 -6.22
C ALA A 125 -2.57 2.54 -7.55
N ILE A 126 -1.56 2.13 -8.32
CA ILE A 126 -1.21 2.78 -9.58
C ILE A 126 -1.00 1.77 -10.70
N HIS A 127 -1.71 1.95 -11.81
CA HIS A 127 -1.46 1.23 -13.04
C HIS A 127 -1.22 2.22 -14.19
N ARG A 128 -0.08 2.05 -14.87
CA ARG A 128 0.24 2.80 -16.09
C ARG A 128 -0.14 1.93 -17.30
N PRO A 129 -1.12 2.33 -18.12
CA PRO A 129 -1.44 1.62 -19.34
C PRO A 129 -0.23 1.64 -20.27
N ALA A 130 -0.08 0.59 -21.09
CA ALA A 130 0.91 0.60 -22.15
C ALA A 130 0.66 1.81 -23.06
N ALA A 131 1.72 2.47 -23.51
CA ALA A 131 1.59 3.52 -24.51
C ALA A 131 0.90 2.91 -25.73
N ALA A 132 -0.16 3.56 -26.22
CA ALA A 132 -0.74 3.18 -27.50
C ALA A 132 0.40 3.18 -28.55
N PRO A 133 0.49 2.17 -29.43
CA PRO A 133 1.48 2.20 -30.49
C PRO A 133 1.31 3.49 -31.27
N ALA A 134 2.43 4.15 -31.60
CA ALA A 134 2.40 5.33 -32.45
C ALA A 134 1.64 4.97 -33.73
N LYS A 135 0.56 5.71 -34.02
CA LYS A 135 -0.10 5.60 -35.32
C LYS A 135 0.95 6.01 -36.36
N GLY A 136 1.37 5.04 -37.17
CA GLY A 136 2.28 5.25 -38.30
C GLY A 136 1.66 6.14 -39.38
#